data_AF-A0AA43R1K1-F1
#
_entry.id   AF-A0AA43R1K1-F1
#
_cell.length_a   1.000
_cell.length_b   1.000
_cell.length_c   1.000
_cell.angle_alpha   90.00
_cell.angle_beta   90.00
_cell.angle_gamma   90.00
#
_symmetry.space_group_name_H-M   'P 1'
#
loop_
_entity.id
_entity.type
_entity.pdbx_description
1 polymer ?
#
loop_
_entity_poly.entity_id
_entity_poly.type
_entity_poly.pdbx_seq_one_letter_code
_entity_poly.pdbx_strand_id
1 'polypeptide(L)'
;MRDEEYKLICEYMGDRINNGPNEPIFISAGAFQKKDVTTRLTPDTISRTAKAALKAIGLNNKQYTAHSIRHSAATNSLRNGASVADVQKMLRHADSKTTEGYIHTLDEEETLNNSAQDFL
;
A
#
# COMPACT_ATOMS: atom_id res chain seq x y z
N MET A 1 6.64 1.95 -10.26
CA MET A 1 7.03 0.67 -9.65
C MET A 1 8.52 0.55 -9.86
N ARG A 2 9.28 0.33 -8.80
CA ARG A 2 10.74 0.19 -8.86
C ARG A 2 11.10 -1.20 -9.36
N ASP A 3 12.27 -1.33 -9.99
CA ASP A 3 12.70 -2.61 -10.58
C ASP A 3 12.81 -3.74 -9.53
N GLU A 4 13.19 -3.39 -8.30
CA GLU A 4 13.24 -4.34 -7.18
C GLU A 4 11.86 -4.93 -6.82
N GLU A 5 10.81 -4.10 -6.86
CA GLU A 5 9.45 -4.53 -6.56
C GLU A 5 8.93 -5.46 -7.65
N TYR A 6 9.27 -5.15 -8.91
CA TYR A 6 8.90 -5.97 -10.06
C TYR A 6 9.55 -7.36 -9.98
N LYS A 7 10.83 -7.40 -9.62
CA LYS A 7 11.57 -8.66 -9.43
C LYS A 7 10.90 -9.56 -8.40
N LEU A 8 10.46 -9.02 -7.26
CA LEU A 8 9.76 -9.79 -6.22
C LEU A 8 8.45 -10.41 -6.73
N ILE A 9 7.69 -9.69 -7.56
CA ILE A 9 6.47 -10.23 -8.17
C ILE A 9 6.83 -11.35 -9.15
N CYS A 10 7.87 -11.17 -9.98
CA CYS A 10 8.32 -12.20 -10.92
C CYS A 10 8.80 -13.47 -10.20
N GLU A 11 9.55 -13.33 -9.12
CA GLU A 11 10.02 -14.44 -8.28
C GLU A 11 8.83 -15.21 -7.70
N TYR A 12 7.88 -14.49 -7.07
CA TYR A 12 6.66 -15.09 -6.55
C TYR A 12 5.85 -15.81 -7.65
N MET A 13 5.76 -15.25 -8.86
CA MET A 13 5.10 -15.92 -9.97
C MET A 13 5.87 -17.15 -10.44
N GLY A 14 7.21 -17.13 -10.45
CA GLY A 14 8.05 -18.26 -10.83
C GLY A 14 7.82 -19.50 -9.96
N ASP A 15 7.55 -19.31 -8.67
CA ASP A 15 7.33 -20.40 -7.70
C ASP A 15 5.92 -21.01 -7.76
N ARG A 16 5.01 -20.43 -8.57
CA ARG A 16 3.62 -20.89 -8.66
C ARG A 16 3.46 -22.05 -9.65
N ILE A 17 2.59 -22.98 -9.28
CA ILE A 17 2.20 -24.13 -10.13
C ILE A 17 1.42 -23.66 -11.37
N ASN A 18 0.51 -22.68 -11.22
CA ASN A 18 -0.35 -22.17 -12.30
C ASN A 18 -0.25 -20.65 -12.42
N ASN A 19 0.11 -20.15 -13.62
CA ASN A 19 0.28 -18.74 -13.96
C ASN A 19 -0.44 -18.33 -15.25
N GLY A 20 -1.57 -18.98 -15.55
CA GLY A 20 -2.36 -18.65 -16.73
C GLY A 20 -2.83 -17.18 -16.73
N PRO A 21 -3.15 -16.60 -17.91
CA PRO A 21 -3.54 -15.19 -18.03
C PRO A 21 -4.82 -14.83 -17.27
N ASN A 22 -5.67 -15.82 -16.96
CA ASN A 22 -6.91 -15.65 -16.21
C ASN A 22 -6.77 -15.99 -14.72
N GLU A 23 -5.59 -16.41 -14.27
CA GLU A 23 -5.34 -16.78 -12.89
C GLU A 23 -5.18 -15.53 -12.01
N PRO A 24 -5.68 -15.53 -10.76
CA PRO A 24 -5.39 -14.46 -9.82
C PRO A 24 -3.88 -14.31 -9.62
N ILE A 25 -3.38 -13.07 -9.55
CA ILE A 25 -1.96 -12.82 -9.24
C ILE A 25 -1.63 -13.34 -7.85
N PHE A 26 -2.43 -13.01 -6.83
CA PHE A 26 -2.23 -13.52 -5.47
C PHE A 26 -3.18 -14.67 -5.17
N ILE A 27 -2.62 -15.81 -4.80
CA ILE A 27 -3.35 -17.03 -4.42
C ILE A 27 -3.20 -17.32 -2.93
N SER A 28 -4.20 -17.93 -2.31
CA SER A 28 -4.06 -18.39 -0.93
C SER A 28 -3.12 -19.61 -0.86
N ALA A 29 -2.24 -19.63 0.14
CA ALA A 29 -1.36 -20.77 0.43
C ALA A 29 -1.92 -21.50 1.66
N GLY A 30 -2.89 -22.39 1.44
CA GLY A 30 -3.52 -23.15 2.52
C GLY A 30 -3.08 -24.62 2.50
N ALA A 31 -2.83 -25.21 3.66
CA ALA A 31 -2.48 -26.64 3.81
C ALA A 31 -3.55 -27.62 3.25
N PHE A 32 -4.78 -27.13 3.04
CA PHE A 32 -5.90 -27.90 2.50
C PHE A 32 -6.20 -27.59 1.02
N GLN A 33 -5.37 -26.79 0.34
CA GLN A 33 -5.54 -26.62 -1.09
C GLN A 33 -5.17 -27.92 -1.82
N LYS A 34 -6.07 -28.38 -2.69
CA LYS A 34 -5.69 -29.34 -3.73
C LYS A 34 -4.59 -28.70 -4.57
N LYS A 35 -3.56 -29.49 -4.89
CA LYS A 35 -2.34 -29.08 -5.61
C LYS A 35 -2.61 -28.33 -6.93
N ASP A 36 -3.81 -28.50 -7.49
CA ASP A 36 -4.22 -27.95 -8.78
C ASP A 36 -5.32 -26.86 -8.70
N VAL A 37 -5.74 -26.42 -7.50
CA VAL A 37 -6.80 -25.41 -7.34
C VAL A 37 -6.23 -24.08 -6.88
N THR A 38 -6.11 -23.14 -7.80
CA THR A 38 -5.75 -21.75 -7.53
C THR A 38 -6.93 -21.00 -6.92
N THR A 39 -6.87 -20.74 -5.61
CA THR A 39 -7.88 -19.91 -4.94
C THR A 39 -7.39 -18.48 -4.81
N ARG A 40 -8.18 -17.51 -5.27
CA ARG A 40 -7.92 -16.08 -5.11
C ARG A 40 -7.71 -15.73 -3.63
N LEU A 41 -6.67 -14.96 -3.33
CA LEU A 41 -6.43 -14.44 -1.99
C LEU A 41 -7.52 -13.45 -1.57
N THR A 42 -8.03 -13.58 -0.34
CA THR A 42 -9.07 -12.69 0.17
C THR A 42 -8.49 -11.35 0.65
N PRO A 43 -9.25 -10.25 0.57
CA PRO A 43 -8.82 -8.95 1.11
C PRO A 43 -8.46 -8.97 2.60
N ASP A 44 -9.16 -9.80 3.39
CA ASP A 44 -8.86 -10.00 4.82
C ASP A 44 -7.46 -10.60 5.02
N THR A 45 -7.11 -11.62 4.22
CA THR A 45 -5.78 -12.24 4.30
C THR A 45 -4.68 -11.25 3.96
N ILE A 46 -4.89 -10.39 2.97
CA ILE A 46 -3.96 -9.29 2.64
C ILE A 46 -3.80 -8.35 3.84
N SER A 47 -4.91 -7.93 4.44
CA SER A 47 -4.92 -7.02 5.60
C SER A 47 -4.19 -7.61 6.79
N ARG A 48 -4.41 -8.90 7.08
CA ARG A 48 -3.71 -9.64 8.14
C ARG A 48 -2.22 -9.80 7.86
N THR A 49 -1.85 -10.09 6.62
CA THR A 49 -0.45 -10.24 6.20
C THR A 49 0.30 -8.91 6.35
N ALA A 50 -0.30 -7.81 5.88
CA ALA A 50 0.25 -6.46 6.06
C ALA A 50 0.41 -6.11 7.55
N LYS A 51 -0.61 -6.43 8.37
CA LYS A 51 -0.54 -6.21 9.83
C LYS A 51 0.59 -7.01 10.48
N ALA A 52 0.77 -8.27 10.09
CA ALA A 52 1.84 -9.11 10.60
C ALA A 52 3.23 -8.56 10.24
N ALA A 53 3.42 -8.11 8.99
CA ALA A 53 4.66 -7.49 8.55
C ALA A 53 4.97 -6.20 9.33
N LEU A 54 3.98 -5.33 9.54
CA LEU A 54 4.11 -4.13 10.37
C LEU A 54 4.49 -4.47 11.81
N LYS A 55 3.85 -5.50 12.39
CA LYS A 55 4.17 -5.96 13.75
C LYS A 55 5.59 -6.49 13.86
N ALA A 56 6.09 -7.20 12.85
CA ALA A 56 7.44 -7.77 12.82
C ALA A 56 8.53 -6.70 12.88
N ILE A 57 8.27 -5.50 12.36
CA ILE A 57 9.17 -4.33 12.44
C ILE A 57 8.90 -3.44 13.67
N GLY A 58 8.12 -3.92 14.65
CA GLY A 58 7.83 -3.21 15.90
C GLY A 58 6.59 -2.30 15.88
N LEU A 59 5.88 -2.18 14.75
CA LEU A 59 4.70 -1.33 14.62
C LEU A 59 3.41 -2.08 15.03
N ASN A 60 3.23 -2.29 16.33
CA ASN A 60 2.13 -3.12 16.88
C ASN A 60 0.84 -2.35 17.28
N ASN A 61 0.78 -1.04 17.11
CA ASN A 61 -0.43 -0.26 17.43
C ASN A 61 -1.58 -0.56 16.44
N LYS A 62 -2.83 -0.54 16.90
CA LYS A 62 -4.06 -0.72 16.09
C LYS A 62 -4.13 0.19 14.86
N GLN A 63 -3.58 1.41 14.93
CA GLN A 63 -3.59 2.37 13.81
C GLN A 63 -2.79 1.90 12.58
N TYR A 64 -1.78 1.04 12.76
CA TYR A 64 -0.96 0.54 11.66
C TYR A 64 -1.67 -0.58 10.91
N THR A 65 -2.12 -0.31 9.69
CA THR A 65 -2.94 -1.20 8.86
C THR A 65 -2.54 -1.07 7.39
N ALA A 66 -3.14 -1.88 6.51
CA ALA A 66 -2.97 -1.71 5.06
C ALA A 66 -3.38 -0.29 4.58
N HIS A 67 -4.37 0.32 5.23
CA HIS A 67 -4.76 1.70 4.92
C HIS A 67 -3.68 2.69 5.34
N SER A 68 -3.04 2.51 6.51
CA SER A 68 -1.96 3.42 6.92
C SER A 68 -0.76 3.37 5.97
N ILE A 69 -0.43 2.20 5.40
CA ILE A 69 0.60 2.08 4.37
C ILE A 69 0.22 2.91 3.13
N ARG A 70 -1.05 2.83 2.70
CA ARG A 70 -1.57 3.64 1.59
C ARG A 70 -1.49 5.14 1.89
N HIS A 71 -1.85 5.55 3.12
CA HIS A 71 -1.73 6.94 3.55
C HIS A 71 -0.27 7.42 3.48
N SER A 72 0.67 6.65 4.03
CA SER A 72 2.09 7.00 3.99
C SER A 72 2.63 7.10 2.56
N ALA A 73 2.19 6.24 1.64
CA ALA A 73 2.58 6.32 0.23
C ALA A 73 2.07 7.62 -0.43
N ALA A 74 0.84 8.03 -0.14
CA ALA A 74 0.26 9.28 -0.63
C ALA A 74 1.04 10.50 -0.10
N THR A 75 1.19 10.60 1.22
CA THR A 75 1.91 11.70 1.87
C THR A 75 3.36 11.77 1.40
N ASN A 76 4.06 10.63 1.31
CA ASN A 76 5.44 10.61 0.82
C ASN A 76 5.54 11.06 -0.65
N SER A 77 4.56 10.73 -1.49
CA SER A 77 4.56 11.18 -2.89
C SER A 77 4.37 12.69 -2.99
N LEU A 78 3.43 13.25 -2.23
CA LEU A 78 3.19 14.69 -2.19
C LEU A 78 4.41 15.45 -1.64
N ARG A 79 5.02 14.97 -0.54
CA ARG A 79 6.26 15.56 0.01
C ARG A 79 7.43 15.52 -0.97
N ASN A 80 7.47 14.55 -1.89
CA ASN A 80 8.47 14.47 -2.96
C ASN A 80 8.08 15.29 -4.21
N GLY A 81 7.07 16.16 -4.11
CA GLY A 81 6.68 17.08 -5.18
C GLY A 81 5.75 16.48 -6.24
N ALA A 82 5.18 15.29 -6.02
CA ALA A 82 4.16 14.77 -6.93
C ALA A 82 2.90 15.65 -6.88
N SER A 83 2.27 15.88 -8.02
CA SER A 83 1.01 16.61 -8.04
C SER A 83 -0.11 15.80 -7.40
N VAL A 84 -1.14 16.49 -6.88
CA VAL A 84 -2.34 15.83 -6.35
C VAL A 84 -2.97 14.90 -7.40
N ALA A 85 -2.98 15.31 -8.67
CA ALA A 85 -3.49 14.49 -9.78
C ALA A 85 -2.69 13.20 -9.97
N ASP A 86 -1.36 13.25 -9.83
CA ASP A 86 -0.50 12.06 -9.94
C ASP A 86 -0.73 11.09 -8.78
N VAL A 87 -0.91 11.62 -7.56
CA VAL A 87 -1.21 10.81 -6.37
C VAL A 87 -2.59 10.17 -6.47
N GLN A 88 -3.60 10.90 -6.95
CA GLN A 88 -4.93 10.35 -7.23
C GLN A 88 -4.88 9.20 -8.23
N LYS A 89 -4.11 9.37 -9.31
CA LYS A 89 -3.91 8.34 -10.34
C LYS A 89 -3.19 7.12 -9.76
N MET A 90 -2.17 7.32 -8.92
CA MET A 90 -1.44 6.25 -8.22
C MET A 90 -2.37 5.43 -7.32
N LEU A 91 -3.25 6.09 -6.58
CA LEU A 91 -4.13 5.43 -5.62
C LEU A 91 -5.38 4.81 -6.26
N ARG A 92 -5.66 5.11 -7.54
CA ARG A 92 -6.82 4.61 -8.30
C ARG A 92 -8.14 4.80 -7.54
N HIS A 93 -8.33 5.99 -6.96
CA HIS A 93 -9.61 6.33 -6.32
C HIS A 93 -10.71 6.45 -7.38
N ALA A 94 -11.77 5.65 -7.26
CA ALA A 94 -13.03 5.86 -7.99
C ALA A 94 -13.91 6.96 -7.35
N ASP A 95 -13.56 7.42 -6.14
CA ASP A 95 -14.30 8.45 -5.39
C ASP A 95 -13.31 9.48 -4.81
N SER A 96 -13.50 10.76 -5.16
CA SER A 96 -12.57 11.87 -4.89
C SER A 96 -12.54 12.34 -3.42
N LYS A 97 -13.53 11.93 -2.60
CA LYS A 97 -13.66 12.33 -1.18
C LYS A 97 -12.51 11.92 -0.25
N THR A 98 -11.64 11.00 -0.67
CA THR A 98 -10.49 10.55 0.14
C THR A 98 -9.19 11.27 -0.20
N THR A 99 -9.16 12.14 -1.23
CA THR A 99 -7.95 12.91 -1.57
C THR A 99 -7.90 14.24 -0.81
N GLU A 100 -9.05 14.88 -0.62
CA GLU A 100 -9.17 16.19 0.05
C GLU A 100 -8.60 16.17 1.49
N GLY A 101 -8.77 15.06 2.22
CA GLY A 101 -8.19 14.90 3.56
C GLY A 101 -6.66 14.85 3.62
N TYR A 102 -5.96 14.53 2.51
CA TYR A 102 -4.49 14.56 2.47
C TYR A 102 -3.93 15.95 2.19
N ILE A 103 -4.72 16.82 1.54
CA ILE A 103 -4.32 18.20 1.26
C ILE A 103 -4.33 18.98 2.57
N HIS A 104 -5.39 18.84 3.36
CA HIS A 104 -5.51 19.52 4.65
C HIS A 104 -4.37 19.19 5.63
N THR A 105 -3.90 17.94 5.68
CA THR A 105 -2.81 17.57 6.59
C THR A 105 -1.44 18.08 6.16
N LEU A 106 -1.21 18.28 4.86
CA LEU A 106 0.02 18.90 4.37
C LEU A 106 0.01 20.41 4.58
N ASP A 107 -1.13 21.08 4.33
CA ASP A 107 -1.29 22.51 4.59
C ASP A 107 -1.07 22.82 6.09
N GLU A 108 -1.58 21.98 6.99
CA GLU A 108 -1.34 22.10 8.44
C GLU A 108 0.14 21.92 8.82
N GLU A 109 0.84 20.93 8.25
CA GLU A 109 2.27 20.71 8.51
C GLU A 109 3.15 21.84 7.96
N GLU A 110 2.86 22.36 6.77
CA GLU A 110 3.61 23.46 6.16
C GLU A 110 3.42 24.76 6.94
N THR A 111 2.20 25.03 7.41
CA THR A 111 1.90 26.18 8.27
C THR A 111 2.62 26.10 9.62
N LEU A 112 2.71 24.91 10.22
CA LEU A 112 3.47 24.68 11.46
C LEU A 112 4.98 24.81 11.26
N ASN A 113 5.51 24.37 10.11
CA ASN A 113 6.94 24.44 9.84
C ASN A 113 7.41 25.86 9.52
N ASN A 114 6.60 26.65 8.81
CA ASN A 114 6.89 28.06 8.52
C ASN A 114 6.77 28.92 9.79
N SER A 115 5.73 28.71 10.61
CA SER A 115 5.59 29.42 11.89
C SER A 115 6.70 29.08 12.90
N ALA A 116 7.28 27.87 12.85
CA ALA A 116 8.43 27.51 13.68
C ALA A 116 9.74 28.20 13.22
N GLN A 117 9.85 28.59 11.95
CA GLN A 117 11.00 29.34 11.42
C GLN A 117 10.91 30.84 11.69
N ASP A 118 9.71 31.39 11.88
CA ASP A 118 9.49 32.82 12.21
C ASP A 118 9.90 33.21 13.65
N PHE A 119 10.31 32.24 14.49
CA PHE A 119 10.79 32.47 15.87
C PHE A 119 12.31 32.27 16.05
N LEU A 120 13.09 32.12 14.97
CA LEU A 120 14.56 32.06 14.97
C LEU A 120 15.14 33.21 14.16
#